data_AF-A0A2G6GY84-F1
#
_entry.id   AF-A0A2G6GY84-F1
#
_cell.length_a   1.000
_cell.length_b   1.000
_cell.length_c   1.000
_cell.angle_alpha   90.00
_cell.angle_beta   90.00
_cell.angle_gamma   90.00
#
_symmetry.space_group_name_H-M   'P 1'
#
loop_
_entity.id
_entity.type
_entity.pdbx_description
1 polymer ?
#
loop_
_entity_poly.entity_id
_entity_poly.type
_entity_poly.pdbx_seq_one_letter_code
_entity_poly.pdbx_strand_id
1 'polypeptide(L)'
;GPVFAGRLIRYRDLVGGFYASEQLREVYGLSRETIADILPHLAFDTSHLRLIDLNHASFREILRHPYLEYEDVRALLRYRDVQGGFSDLEEIRESGLLSDTVYKRIQPYLRISPF
;
A
#
# COMPACT_ATOMS: atom_id res chain seq x y z
N GLY A 1 -23.03 -6.31 -10.77
CA GLY A 1 -22.73 -7.16 -11.94
C GLY A 1 -21.29 -7.70 -11.89
N PRO A 2 -20.97 -8.82 -12.56
CA PRO A 2 -19.69 -9.54 -12.44
C PRO A 2 -18.44 -8.72 -12.81
N VAL A 3 -18.58 -7.72 -13.69
CA VAL A 3 -17.48 -6.82 -14.09
C VAL A 3 -16.95 -5.97 -12.91
N PHE A 4 -17.86 -5.48 -12.04
CA PHE A 4 -17.48 -4.65 -10.89
C PHE A 4 -16.77 -5.47 -9.81
N ALA A 5 -17.26 -6.69 -9.53
CA ALA A 5 -16.61 -7.62 -8.62
C ALA A 5 -15.18 -7.95 -9.09
N GLY A 6 -14.99 -8.19 -10.38
CA GLY A 6 -13.66 -8.44 -10.95
C GLY A 6 -12.69 -7.25 -10.76
N ARG A 7 -13.17 -6.01 -10.88
CA ARG A 7 -12.35 -4.80 -10.65
C ARG A 7 -11.93 -4.65 -9.19
N LEU A 8 -12.86 -4.89 -8.26
CA LEU A 8 -12.58 -4.86 -6.83
C LEU A 8 -11.51 -5.89 -6.44
N ILE A 9 -11.67 -7.12 -6.91
CA ILE A 9 -10.70 -8.21 -6.64
C ILE A 9 -9.32 -7.85 -7.21
N ARG A 10 -9.25 -7.41 -8.47
CA ARG A 10 -7.97 -7.01 -9.08
C ARG A 10 -7.31 -5.87 -8.33
N TYR A 11 -8.08 -4.85 -7.93
CA TYR A 11 -7.54 -3.72 -7.19
C TYR A 11 -7.04 -4.14 -5.81
N ARG A 12 -7.85 -4.90 -5.05
CA ARG A 12 -7.44 -5.51 -3.77
C ARG A 12 -6.14 -6.28 -3.92
N ASP A 13 -6.04 -7.11 -4.96
CA ASP A 13 -4.85 -7.92 -5.22
C ASP A 13 -3.66 -7.08 -5.72
N LEU A 14 -3.89 -5.86 -6.21
CA LEU A 14 -2.83 -4.93 -6.58
C LEU A 14 -2.27 -4.20 -5.35
N VAL A 15 -3.15 -3.66 -4.48
CA VAL A 15 -2.73 -2.95 -3.26
C VAL A 15 -2.35 -3.88 -2.12
N GLY A 16 -2.65 -5.18 -2.20
CA GLY A 16 -2.32 -6.11 -1.11
C GLY A 16 -3.42 -6.30 -0.07
N GLY A 17 -4.65 -5.88 -0.36
CA GLY A 17 -5.79 -5.88 0.57
C GLY A 17 -6.32 -4.47 0.79
N PHE A 18 -7.58 -4.34 1.19
CA PHE A 18 -8.15 -3.03 1.52
C PHE A 18 -7.93 -2.74 3.01
N TYR A 19 -7.22 -1.66 3.33
CA TYR A 19 -7.08 -1.18 4.71
C TYR A 19 -8.22 -0.23 5.12
N ALA A 20 -8.83 0.45 4.14
CA ALA A 20 -9.89 1.43 4.37
C ALA A 20 -10.91 1.46 3.22
N SER A 21 -12.15 1.83 3.55
CA SER A 21 -13.26 1.88 2.60
C SER A 21 -13.06 2.90 1.47
N GLU A 22 -12.29 3.94 1.76
CA GLU A 22 -11.96 5.05 0.89
C GLU A 22 -11.23 4.57 -0.36
N GLN A 23 -10.47 3.48 -0.26
CA GLN A 23 -9.76 2.87 -1.37
C GLN A 23 -10.69 2.32 -2.45
N LEU A 24 -11.97 2.08 -2.15
CA LEU A 24 -12.96 1.75 -3.18
C LEU A 24 -13.12 2.87 -4.21
N ARG A 25 -12.85 4.12 -3.82
CA ARG A 25 -12.89 5.28 -4.72
C ARG A 25 -11.71 5.33 -5.69
N GLU A 26 -10.66 4.56 -5.42
CA GLU A 26 -9.47 4.44 -6.26
C GLU A 26 -9.65 3.36 -7.34
N VAL A 27 -10.69 2.52 -7.23
CA VAL A 27 -10.99 1.46 -8.18
C VAL A 27 -11.59 2.06 -9.45
N TYR A 28 -10.85 1.97 -10.56
CA TYR A 28 -11.28 2.53 -11.84
C TYR A 28 -12.65 2.02 -12.29
N GLY A 29 -13.51 2.96 -12.69
CA GLY A 29 -14.82 2.69 -13.26
C GLY A 29 -15.88 2.25 -12.25
N LEU A 30 -15.70 2.54 -10.96
CA LEU A 30 -16.78 2.56 -9.97
C LEU A 30 -17.32 3.99 -9.82
N SER A 31 -18.64 4.16 -9.95
CA SER A 31 -19.30 5.43 -9.65
C SER A 31 -19.50 5.59 -8.14
N ARG A 32 -19.75 6.81 -7.66
CA ARG A 32 -20.01 7.05 -6.22
C ARG A 32 -21.25 6.33 -5.73
N GLU A 33 -22.27 6.26 -6.58
CA GLU A 33 -23.53 5.55 -6.34
C GLU A 33 -23.26 4.05 -6.20
N THR A 34 -22.48 3.48 -7.13
CA THR A 34 -22.10 2.06 -7.08
C THR A 34 -21.35 1.72 -5.79
N ILE A 35 -20.43 2.60 -5.36
CA ILE A 35 -19.69 2.42 -4.11
C ILE A 35 -20.64 2.47 -2.90
N ALA A 36 -21.55 3.44 -2.87
CA ALA A 36 -22.54 3.58 -1.80
C ALA A 36 -23.45 2.35 -1.68
N ASP A 37 -23.83 1.76 -2.82
CA ASP A 37 -24.69 0.57 -2.85
C ASP A 37 -23.98 -0.68 -2.33
N ILE A 38 -22.67 -0.85 -2.62
CA ILE A 38 -21.93 -2.05 -2.23
C ILE A 38 -21.28 -1.96 -0.85
N LEU A 39 -20.97 -0.75 -0.38
CA LEU A 39 -20.22 -0.52 0.86
C LEU A 39 -20.85 -1.22 2.08
N PRO A 40 -22.18 -1.21 2.30
CA PRO A 40 -22.82 -1.91 3.42
C PRO A 40 -22.67 -3.43 3.37
N HIS A 41 -22.32 -3.98 2.20
CA HIS A 41 -22.18 -5.41 1.96
C HIS A 41 -20.73 -5.88 1.95
N LEU A 42 -19.77 -4.97 2.18
CA LEU A 42 -18.34 -5.29 2.21
C LEU A 42 -17.83 -5.30 3.64
N ALA A 43 -17.12 -6.37 3.99
CA ALA A 43 -16.31 -6.44 5.19
C ALA A 43 -14.86 -6.12 4.82
N PHE A 44 -14.26 -5.14 5.49
CA PHE A 44 -12.85 -4.81 5.36
C PHE A 44 -12.10 -5.55 6.46
N ASP A 45 -11.49 -6.66 6.10
CA ASP A 45 -10.63 -7.41 7.01
C ASP A 45 -9.18 -7.00 6.80
N THR A 46 -8.68 -6.18 7.72
CA THR A 46 -7.30 -5.69 7.71
C THR A 46 -6.30 -6.72 8.24
N SER A 47 -6.76 -7.86 8.80
CA SER A 47 -5.88 -8.92 9.27
C SER A 47 -5.17 -9.67 8.12
N HIS A 48 -5.67 -9.52 6.90
CA HIS A 48 -5.16 -10.19 5.70
C HIS A 48 -4.38 -9.26 4.75
N LEU A 49 -3.93 -8.09 5.23
CA LEU A 49 -3.07 -7.22 4.43
C LEU A 49 -1.74 -7.93 4.12
N ARG A 50 -1.36 -7.94 2.85
CA ARG A 50 -0.05 -8.40 2.40
C ARG A 50 0.97 -7.29 2.64
N LEU A 51 1.69 -7.43 3.74
CA LEU A 51 2.70 -6.47 4.16
C LEU A 51 4.01 -6.67 3.40
N ILE A 52 4.70 -5.56 3.15
CA ILE A 52 6.03 -5.48 2.57
C ILE A 52 7.01 -5.21 3.71
N ASP A 53 7.99 -6.09 3.87
CA ASP A 53 9.05 -5.94 4.86
C ASP A 53 10.20 -5.10 4.29
N LEU A 54 10.36 -3.85 4.70
CA LEU A 54 11.33 -2.97 4.02
C LEU A 54 12.79 -3.38 4.22
N ASN A 55 13.12 -4.03 5.33
CA ASN A 55 14.47 -4.52 5.56
C ASN A 55 14.82 -5.70 4.65
N HIS A 56 13.83 -6.52 4.28
CA HIS A 56 14.06 -7.78 3.56
C HIS A 56 13.57 -7.78 2.11
N ALA A 57 12.66 -6.88 1.75
CA ALA A 57 12.07 -6.84 0.42
C ALA A 57 13.09 -6.41 -0.63
N SER A 58 12.99 -7.05 -1.79
CA SER A 58 13.70 -6.63 -2.99
C SER A 58 13.07 -5.38 -3.60
N PHE A 59 13.85 -4.67 -4.43
CA PHE A 59 13.37 -3.53 -5.21
C PHE A 59 12.08 -3.84 -5.97
N ARG A 60 12.01 -5.03 -6.60
CA ARG A 60 10.85 -5.44 -7.39
C ARG A 60 9.62 -5.71 -6.54
N GLU A 61 9.78 -6.19 -5.33
CA GLU A 61 8.65 -6.44 -4.42
C GLU A 61 8.02 -5.13 -3.95
N ILE A 62 8.86 -4.14 -3.60
CA ILE A 62 8.39 -2.82 -3.18
C ILE A 62 7.73 -2.08 -4.36
N LEU A 63 8.37 -2.08 -5.55
CA LEU A 63 7.89 -1.36 -6.74
C LEU A 63 6.57 -1.92 -7.30
N ARG A 64 6.16 -3.13 -6.93
CA ARG A 64 4.85 -3.66 -7.31
C ARG A 64 3.69 -2.93 -6.65
N HIS A 65 3.93 -2.24 -5.53
CA HIS A 65 2.86 -1.55 -4.82
C HIS A 65 2.46 -0.26 -5.56
N PRO A 66 1.19 -0.05 -5.90
CA PRO A 66 0.73 1.06 -6.76
C PRO A 66 0.83 2.47 -6.15
N TYR A 67 1.37 2.60 -4.93
CA TYR A 67 1.54 3.87 -4.26
C TYR A 67 2.99 4.37 -4.28
N LEU A 68 3.92 3.53 -4.73
CA LEU A 68 5.34 3.86 -4.79
C LEU A 68 5.78 3.89 -6.24
N GLU A 69 6.43 5.00 -6.62
CA GLU A 69 7.08 5.14 -7.91
C GLU A 69 8.53 4.66 -7.85
N TYR A 70 9.17 4.54 -9.01
CA TYR A 70 10.56 4.07 -9.11
C TYR A 70 11.52 4.84 -8.20
N GLU A 71 11.43 6.17 -8.18
CA GLU A 71 12.32 7.01 -7.36
C GLU A 71 12.04 6.87 -5.86
N ASP A 72 10.79 6.63 -5.45
CA ASP A 72 10.44 6.37 -4.06
C ASP A 72 11.14 5.09 -3.57
N VAL A 73 11.03 4.00 -4.35
CA VAL A 73 11.66 2.72 -4.01
C VAL A 73 13.18 2.84 -3.99
N ARG A 74 13.74 3.58 -4.95
CA ARG A 74 15.18 3.83 -5.01
C ARG A 74 15.68 4.61 -3.79
N ALA A 75 14.93 5.61 -3.35
CA ALA A 75 15.25 6.38 -2.14
C ALA A 75 15.19 5.50 -0.88
N LEU A 76 14.13 4.70 -0.72
CA LEU A 76 13.95 3.78 0.40
C LEU A 76 15.10 2.76 0.50
N LEU A 77 15.46 2.10 -0.61
CA LEU A 77 16.53 1.11 -0.59
C LEU A 77 17.90 1.74 -0.33
N ARG A 78 18.17 2.91 -0.92
CA ARG A 78 19.41 3.63 -0.65
C ARG A 78 19.52 4.00 0.84
N TYR A 79 18.44 4.48 1.43
CA TYR A 79 18.41 4.78 2.86
C TYR A 79 18.70 3.53 3.69
N ARG A 80 17.99 2.44 3.43
CA ARG A 80 18.20 1.13 4.08
C ARG A 80 19.66 0.70 4.02
N ASP A 81 20.27 0.75 2.85
CA ASP A 81 21.64 0.27 2.64
C ASP A 81 22.68 1.16 3.36
N VAL A 82 22.40 2.47 3.49
CA VAL A 82 23.29 3.43 4.18
C VAL A 82 23.16 3.35 5.69
N GLN A 83 21.93 3.25 6.21
CA GLN A 83 21.67 3.18 7.66
C GLN A 83 21.84 1.77 8.24
N GLY A 84 21.94 0.75 7.38
CA GLY A 84 21.95 -0.64 7.82
C GLY A 84 20.58 -1.14 8.23
N GLY A 85 19.50 -0.53 7.71
CA GLY A 85 18.11 -0.89 7.98
C GLY A 85 17.23 0.26 8.41
N PHE A 86 15.96 -0.07 8.58
CA PHE A 86 14.98 0.72 9.31
C PHE A 86 14.75 0.08 10.68
N SER A 87 14.62 0.90 11.73
CA SER A 87 14.22 0.43 13.06
C SER A 87 12.69 0.45 13.24
N ASP A 88 12.03 1.43 12.62
CA ASP A 88 10.59 1.60 12.63
C ASP A 88 10.11 2.34 11.36
N LEU A 89 8.79 2.50 11.23
CA LEU A 89 8.18 3.17 10.07
C LEU A 89 8.27 4.71 10.16
N GLU A 90 8.43 5.28 11.35
CA GLU A 90 8.52 6.73 11.52
C GLU A 90 9.82 7.30 10.95
N GLU A 91 10.91 6.53 10.93
CA GLU A 91 12.14 6.89 10.23
C GLU A 91 11.89 7.28 8.75
N ILE A 92 10.92 6.63 8.09
CA ILE A 92 10.55 6.94 6.69
C ILE A 92 9.89 8.32 6.60
N ARG A 93 9.04 8.67 7.57
CA ARG A 93 8.36 9.96 7.64
C ARG A 93 9.35 11.08 7.99
N GLU A 94 10.22 10.85 8.96
CA GLU A 94 11.17 11.86 9.45
C GLU A 94 12.31 12.14 8.47
N SER A 95 12.74 11.13 7.73
CA SER A 95 13.76 11.28 6.68
C SER A 95 13.26 12.04 5.44
N GLY A 96 11.95 12.22 5.29
CA GLY A 96 11.35 12.88 4.12
C GLY A 96 11.56 12.11 2.81
N LEU A 97 11.80 10.79 2.88
CA LEU A 97 11.99 9.93 1.71
C LEU A 97 10.74 9.86 0.83
N LEU A 98 9.57 9.99 1.47
CA LEU A 98 8.27 10.00 0.83
C LEU A 98 7.55 11.30 1.20
N SER A 99 6.71 11.80 0.30
CA SER A 99 5.76 12.84 0.70
C SER A 99 4.78 12.31 1.74
N ASP A 100 4.27 13.18 2.63
CA ASP A 100 3.27 12.81 3.64
C ASP A 100 2.06 12.06 3.06
N THR A 101 1.65 12.43 1.84
CA THR A 101 0.51 11.80 1.17
C THR A 101 0.85 10.37 0.75
N VAL A 102 2.05 10.15 0.19
CA VAL A 102 2.50 8.81 -0.20
C VAL A 102 2.72 7.95 1.05
N TYR A 103 3.42 8.47 2.07
CA TYR A 103 3.67 7.77 3.33
C TYR A 103 2.36 7.29 3.97
N LYS A 104 1.36 8.17 4.14
CA LYS A 104 0.07 7.81 4.75
C LYS A 104 -0.67 6.70 4.00
N ARG A 105 -0.51 6.62 2.67
CA ARG A 105 -1.16 5.59 1.84
C ARG A 105 -0.44 4.26 1.90
N ILE A 106 0.90 4.27 1.90
CA ILE A 106 1.71 3.04 1.88
C ILE A 106 1.92 2.45 3.29
N GLN A 107 1.96 3.27 4.33
CA GLN A 107 2.27 2.86 5.71
C GLN A 107 1.46 1.65 6.22
N PRO A 108 0.15 1.51 5.94
CA PRO A 108 -0.63 0.32 6.33
C PRO A 108 -0.14 -1.00 5.72
N TYR A 109 0.65 -0.94 4.65
CA TYR A 109 1.20 -2.08 3.91
C TYR A 109 2.66 -2.34 4.21
N LEU A 110 3.27 -1.59 5.13
CA LEU A 110 4.68 -1.74 5.48
C LEU A 110 4.82 -2.41 6.83
N ARG A 111 5.90 -3.16 6.97
CA ARG A 111 6.40 -3.64 8.26
C ARG A 111 7.92 -3.56 8.28
N ILE A 112 8.47 -3.53 9.49
CA ILE A 112 9.90 -3.59 9.74
C ILE A 112 10.16 -4.85 10.58
N SER A 113 11.07 -5.69 10.11
CA SER A 113 11.63 -6.79 10.90
C SER A 113 13.13 -6.55 11.08
N PRO A 114 13.71 -6.93 12.24
CA PRO A 114 15.16 -6.85 12.44
C PRO A 114 15.92 -7.70 11.42
N PHE A 115 17.13 -7.28 11.08
CA PHE A 115 18.07 -8.04 10.26
C PHE A 115 18.63 -9.27 10.98
#